data_AF-A0A838PG90-F1
#
_entry.id   AF-A0A838PG90-F1
#
_cell.length_a   1.000
_cell.length_b   1.000
_cell.length_c   1.000
_cell.angle_alpha   90.00
_cell.angle_beta   90.00
_cell.angle_gamma   90.00
#
_symmetry.space_group_name_H-M   'P 1'
#
loop_
_entity.id
_entity.type
_entity.pdbx_description
1 polymer ?
#
loop_
_entity_poly.entity_id
_entity_poly.type
_entity_poly.pdbx_seq_one_letter_code
_entity_poly.pdbx_strand_id
1 'polypeptide(L)' 'MSEKTIRITRRYAELAFVAVVTACLLAFAFSQAARGPAGLPGVVVYGFAASFGLEYVSSVWSGRSARRRRRQLSS' A
#
# COMPACT_ATOMS: atom_id res chain seq x y z
N MET A 1 -10.30 21.88 16.27
CA MET A 1 -10.20 20.91 15.17
C MET A 1 -11.08 19.70 15.51
N SER A 2 -12.03 19.31 14.66
CA SER A 2 -13.01 18.26 14.99
C SER A 2 -12.37 16.87 15.09
N GLU A 3 -12.77 16.04 16.05
CA GLU A 3 -12.35 14.62 16.18
C GLU A 3 -12.51 13.81 14.90
N LYS A 4 -13.49 14.17 14.06
CA LYS A 4 -13.71 13.54 12.75
C LYS A 4 -12.56 13.85 11.80
N THR A 5 -12.08 15.10 11.78
CA THR A 5 -10.95 15.54 10.95
C THR A 5 -9.67 14.81 11.36
N ILE A 6 -9.39 14.71 12.66
CA ILE A 6 -8.20 14.01 13.18
C ILE A 6 -8.18 12.54 12.73
N ARG A 7 -9.31 11.82 12.87
CA ARG A 7 -9.43 10.43 12.44
C ARG A 7 -9.26 10.24 10.94
N ILE A 8 -9.75 11.18 10.13
CA ILE A 8 -9.61 11.13 8.67
C ILE A 8 -8.14 11.36 8.28
N THR A 9 -7.50 12.41 8.83
CA THR A 9 -6.10 12.73 8.55
C THR A 9 -5.18 11.58 8.95
N ARG A 10 -5.38 11.00 10.13
CA ARG A 10 -4.60 9.84 10.60
C ARG A 10 -4.70 8.66 9.63
N ARG A 11 -5.92 8.31 9.18
CA ARG A 11 -6.12 7.22 8.21
C ARG A 11 -5.45 7.48 6.87
N TYR A 12 -5.39 8.72 6.41
CA TYR A 12 -4.67 9.06 5.18
C TYR A 12 -3.16 9.02 5.38
N ALA A 13 -2.65 9.48 6.52
CA ALA A 13 -1.23 9.39 6.86
C ALA A 13 -0.76 7.94 6.96
N GLU A 14 -1.53 7.06 7.59
CA GLU A 14 -1.26 5.62 7.68
C GLU A 14 -1.21 4.98 6.27
N LEU A 15 -2.16 5.31 5.40
CA LEU A 15 -2.20 4.81 4.02
C LEU A 15 -1.00 5.30 3.19
N ALA A 16 -0.66 6.58 3.31
CA ALA A 16 0.49 7.16 2.62
C ALA A 16 1.79 6.53 3.11
N PHE A 17 1.92 6.31 4.42
CA PHE A 17 3.08 5.64 5.00
C PHE A 17 3.23 4.22 4.48
N VAL A 18 2.17 3.41 4.51
CA VAL A 18 2.23 2.02 4.00
C VAL A 18 2.54 2.01 2.49
N ALA A 19 1.97 2.92 1.71
CA ALA A 19 2.26 3.02 0.28
C ALA A 19 3.75 3.34 0.01
N VAL A 20 4.33 4.28 0.75
CA VAL A 20 5.76 4.63 0.63
C VAL A 20 6.66 3.48 1.04
N VAL A 21 6.37 2.83 2.18
CA VAL A 21 7.13 1.65 2.63
C VAL A 21 7.09 0.53 1.59
N THR A 22 5.92 0.28 1.02
CA THR A 22 5.72 -0.71 -0.05
C THR A 22 6.57 -0.38 -1.28
N ALA A 23 6.58 0.89 -1.70
CA ALA A 23 7.41 1.35 -2.81
C ALA A 23 8.91 1.17 -2.53
N CYS A 24 9.37 1.45 -1.29
CA CYS A 24 10.75 1.22 -0.88
C CYS A 24 11.12 -0.27 -0.92
N LEU A 25 10.26 -1.15 -0.42
CA LEU A 25 10.48 -2.60 -0.48
C LEU A 25 10.59 -3.09 -1.93
N LEU A 26 9.74 -2.57 -2.82
CA LEU A 26 9.79 -2.89 -4.24
C LEU A 26 11.10 -2.40 -4.89
N ALA A 27 11.55 -1.19 -4.56
CA ALA A 27 12.82 -0.65 -5.02
C ALA A 27 14.01 -1.50 -4.54
N PHE A 28 13.99 -1.97 -3.28
CA PHE A 28 14.98 -2.91 -2.78
C PHE A 28 14.93 -4.26 -3.49
N ALA A 29 13.76 -4.80 -3.77
CA ALA A 29 13.62 -6.03 -4.55
C ALA A 29 14.26 -5.88 -5.94
N PHE A 30 14.02 -4.77 -6.64
CA PHE A 30 14.68 -4.50 -7.93
C PHE A 30 16.20 -4.32 -7.80
N SER A 31 16.66 -3.64 -6.75
CA SER A 31 18.09 -3.50 -6.48
C SER A 31 18.78 -4.84 -6.23
N GLN A 32 18.11 -5.77 -5.54
CA GLN A 32 18.63 -7.13 -5.35
C GLN A 32 18.57 -7.94 -6.64
N ALA A 33 17.50 -7.80 -7.44
CA ALA A 33 17.40 -8.47 -8.74
C ALA A 33 18.55 -8.08 -9.69
N ALA A 34 18.98 -6.81 -9.64
CA ALA A 34 20.12 -6.33 -10.41
C ALA A 34 21.47 -6.98 -10.03
N ARG A 35 21.57 -7.61 -8.85
CA ARG A 35 22.77 -8.36 -8.42
C ARG A 35 22.82 -9.79 -8.95
N GLY A 36 21.83 -10.22 -9.73
CA GLY A 36 21.78 -11.55 -10.33
C GLY A 36 21.47 -12.66 -9.32
N PRO A 37 21.99 -13.89 -9.52
CA PRO A 37 21.60 -15.07 -8.73
C PRO A 37 21.83 -14.91 -7.21
N ALA A 38 22.88 -14.19 -6.82
CA ALA A 38 23.19 -13.91 -5.42
C ALA A 38 22.13 -13.03 -4.72
N GLY A 39 21.34 -12.27 -5.48
CA GLY A 39 20.29 -11.40 -4.97
C GLY A 39 18.91 -12.08 -4.83
N LEU A 40 18.74 -13.31 -5.35
CA LEU A 40 17.45 -14.02 -5.35
C LEU A 40 16.79 -14.13 -3.96
N PRO A 41 17.51 -14.43 -2.86
CA PRO A 41 16.90 -14.46 -1.53
C PRO A 41 16.31 -13.09 -1.13
N GLY A 42 17.01 -12.01 -1.46
CA GLY A 42 16.54 -10.65 -1.21
C GLY A 42 15.29 -10.31 -2.02
N VAL A 43 15.24 -10.71 -3.29
CA VAL A 43 14.05 -10.51 -4.14
C VAL A 43 12.83 -11.22 -3.55
N VAL A 44 12.99 -12.45 -3.06
CA VAL A 44 11.89 -13.21 -2.44
C VAL A 44 11.40 -12.52 -1.16
N VAL A 45 12.31 -12.12 -0.26
CA VAL A 45 11.92 -11.49 1.01
C VAL A 45 11.26 -10.14 0.78
N TYR A 46 11.89 -9.24 0.00
CA TYR A 46 11.37 -7.90 -0.23
C TYR A 46 10.13 -7.92 -1.13
N GLY A 47 10.07 -8.82 -2.12
CA GLY A 47 8.91 -9.00 -2.99
C GLY A 47 7.70 -9.50 -2.22
N PHE A 48 7.88 -10.51 -1.36
CA PHE A 48 6.80 -11.04 -0.51
C PHE A 48 6.30 -9.99 0.50
N ALA A 49 7.21 -9.24 1.12
CA ALA A 49 6.84 -8.13 2.00
C ALA A 49 6.06 -7.02 1.25
N ALA A 50 6.48 -6.70 0.01
CA ALA A 50 5.78 -5.73 -0.82
C ALA A 50 4.38 -6.20 -1.22
N SER A 51 4.14 -7.52 -1.39
CA SER A 51 2.81 -8.07 -1.69
C SER A 51 1.78 -7.73 -0.62
N PHE A 52 2.12 -7.87 0.67
CA PHE A 52 1.20 -7.49 1.76
C PHE A 52 0.89 -5.99 1.75
N GLY A 53 1.89 -5.16 1.49
CA GLY A 53 1.72 -3.71 1.37
C GLY A 53 0.78 -3.33 0.22
N LEU A 54 0.96 -3.95 -0.94
CA LEU A 54 0.11 -3.77 -2.12
C LEU A 54 -1.33 -4.25 -1.86
N GLU A 55 -1.49 -5.42 -1.22
CA GLU A 55 -2.80 -5.97 -0.88
C GLU A 55 -3.56 -5.04 0.08
N TYR A 56 -2.88 -4.53 1.11
CA TYR A 56 -3.46 -3.56 2.04
C TYR A 56 -3.90 -2.28 1.32
N VAL A 57 -3.02 -1.68 0.52
CA VAL A 57 -3.34 -0.45 -0.22
C VAL A 57 -4.50 -0.67 -1.20
N SER A 58 -4.50 -1.81 -1.91
CA SER A 58 -5.57 -2.21 -2.84
C SER A 58 -6.91 -2.40 -2.13
N SER A 59 -6.94 -3.10 -0.99
CA SER A 59 -8.15 -3.35 -0.20
C SER A 59 -8.77 -2.04 0.31
N VAL A 60 -7.95 -1.11 0.82
CA VAL A 60 -8.45 0.17 1.31
C VAL A 60 -8.93 1.07 0.17
N TRP A 61 -8.26 1.03 -0.98
CA TRP A 61 -8.65 1.80 -2.16
C TRP A 61 -9.97 1.28 -2.77
N SER A 62 -10.10 -0.03 -2.96
CA SER A 62 -11.30 -0.70 -3.49
C SER A 62 -12.51 -0.55 -2.58
N GLY A 63 -12.32 -0.69 -1.26
CA GLY A 63 -13.38 -0.44 -0.26
C GLY A 63 -13.92 1.00 -0.29
N ARG A 64 -13.07 1.99 -0.61
CA ARG A 64 -13.50 3.38 -0.83
C ARG A 64 -14.28 3.56 -2.15
N SER A 65 -13.82 2.93 -3.23
CA SER A 65 -14.46 2.98 -4.54
C SER A 65 -15.86 2.36 -4.54
N ALA A 66 -16.04 1.21 -3.87
CA ALA A 66 -17.34 0.55 -3.71
C ALA A 66 -18.32 1.41 -2.90
N ARG A 67 -17.84 2.10 -1.85
CA ARG A 67 -18.67 2.98 -1.01
C ARG A 67 -19.10 4.25 -1.74
N ARG A 68 -18.27 4.78 -2.64
CA ARG A 68 -18.65 5.88 -3.55
C ARG A 68 -19.72 5.44 -4.56
N ARG A 69 -19.57 4.27 -5.20
CA ARG A 69 -20.56 3.74 -6.16
C ARG A 69 -21.95 3.53 -5.54
N ARG A 70 -22.03 2.97 -4.32
CA ARG A 70 -23.33 2.78 -3.64
C ARG A 70 -24.07 4.07 -3.33
N ARG A 71 -23.36 5.18 -3.07
CA ARG A 71 -23.98 6.49 -2.82
C ARG A 71 -24.50 7.16 -4.08
N GLN A 72 -23.94 6.85 -5.24
CA GLN A 72 -24.41 7.39 -6.53
C GLN A 72 -25.64 6.64 -7.08
N LEU A 73 -25.87 5.39 -6.65
CA LEU A 73 -27.04 4.60 -7.05
C LEU A 73 -28.26 4.82 -6.13
N SER A 74 -28.08 5.51 -5.00
CA SER A 74 -29.15 5.85 -4.06
C SER A 74 -29.62 7.31 -4.16
N SER A 75 -29.15 8.04 -5.18
CA SER A 75 -29.57 9.41 -5.53
C SER A 75 -30.25 9.39 -6.88
#